data_AF-A0A813H4T2-F1
#
_entry.id   AF-A0A813H4T2-F1
#
_cell.length_a   1.000
_cell.length_b   1.000
_cell.length_c   1.000
_cell.angle_alpha   90.00
_cell.angle_beta   90.00
_cell.angle_gamma   90.00
#
_symmetry.space_group_name_H-M   'P 1'
#
loop_
_entity.id
_entity.type
_entity.pdbx_description
1 polymer ?
#
loop_
_entity_poly.entity_id
_entity_poly.type
_entity_poly.pdbx_seq_one_letter_code
_entity_poly.pdbx_strand_id
1 'polypeptide(L)'
;MSGVRGVGDVSNDAVRQLDQARELAESQPDQALALAQRAEALFNQAGDDVQAGEAFRIIVSATLCRGEQEDAFQMVTERLASARKTGDRRSQAMMMLTVAELYVVRGDPELVRENARAAEALFSDLGEPSLAAKCKAAEVQAQLQQGSAAMPAALSTF
;
A
#
# COMPACT_ATOMS: atom_id res chain seq x y z
N MET A 1 1.54 31.76 24.30
CA MET A 1 0.16 31.63 23.81
C MET A 1 0.17 30.62 22.69
N SER A 2 -0.12 29.36 23.01
CA SER A 2 -0.13 28.26 22.04
C SER A 2 -1.33 28.43 21.12
N GLY A 3 -1.08 28.70 19.85
CA GLY A 3 -2.12 28.75 18.82
C GLY A 3 -2.81 27.41 18.74
N VAL A 4 -4.12 27.41 18.94
CA VAL A 4 -4.97 26.27 18.59
C VAL A 4 -4.89 26.15 17.07
N ARG A 5 -4.06 25.24 16.55
CA ARG A 5 -4.06 24.91 15.13
C ARG A 5 -5.46 24.43 14.77
N GLY A 6 -6.10 25.10 13.83
CA GLY A 6 -7.40 24.69 13.33
C GLY A 6 -7.31 23.36 12.61
N VAL A 7 -8.41 22.60 12.56
CA VAL A 7 -8.48 21.30 11.87
C VAL A 7 -7.96 21.38 10.43
N GLY A 8 -8.24 22.47 9.71
CA GLY A 8 -7.72 22.68 8.35
C GLY A 8 -6.21 22.91 8.25
N ASP A 9 -5.58 23.46 9.28
CA ASP A 9 -4.12 23.67 9.33
C ASP A 9 -3.40 22.34 9.60
N VAL A 10 -4.02 21.50 10.44
CA VAL A 10 -3.55 20.14 10.74
C VAL A 10 -3.63 19.24 9.50
N SER A 11 -4.71 19.33 8.71
CA SER A 11 -4.82 18.59 7.45
C SER A 11 -3.79 19.04 6.41
N ASN A 12 -3.51 20.34 6.30
CA ASN A 12 -2.47 20.84 5.39
C ASN A 12 -1.07 20.40 5.80
N ASP A 13 -0.77 20.42 7.11
CA ASP A 13 0.49 19.90 7.64
C ASP A 13 0.63 18.39 7.38
N ALA A 14 -0.45 17.62 7.48
CA ALA A 14 -0.46 16.19 7.20
C ALA A 14 -0.19 15.89 5.72
N VAL A 15 -0.81 16.63 4.80
CA VAL A 15 -0.58 16.48 3.35
C VAL A 15 0.88 16.76 3.00
N ARG A 16 1.47 17.84 3.53
CA ARG A 16 2.89 18.15 3.29
C ARG A 16 3.82 17.04 3.81
N GLN A 17 3.53 16.50 4.99
CA GLN A 17 4.31 15.40 5.55
C GLN A 17 4.19 14.13 4.69
N LEU A 18 3.00 13.86 4.16
CA LEU A 18 2.75 12.72 3.28
C LEU A 18 3.53 12.84 1.97
N ASP A 19 3.50 14.01 1.35
CA ASP A 19 4.23 14.28 0.10
C ASP A 19 5.74 14.11 0.31
N GLN A 20 6.28 14.68 1.39
CA GLN A 20 7.68 14.51 1.75
C GLN A 20 8.03 13.04 2.06
N ALA A 21 7.15 12.31 2.73
CA ALA A 21 7.36 10.89 3.00
C ALA A 21 7.44 10.07 1.69
N ARG A 22 6.65 10.43 0.68
CA ARG A 22 6.65 9.77 -0.64
C ARG A 22 7.99 9.95 -1.35
N GLU A 23 8.56 11.14 -1.30
CA GLU A 23 9.86 11.45 -1.91
C GLU A 23 11.02 10.72 -1.20
N LEU A 24 10.90 10.53 0.12
CA LEU A 24 11.95 9.93 0.94
C LEU A 24 11.87 8.41 1.05
N ALA A 25 10.77 7.78 0.60
CA ALA A 25 10.51 6.36 0.83
C ALA A 25 11.66 5.44 0.38
N GLU A 26 12.28 5.74 -0.76
CA GLU A 26 13.37 4.94 -1.31
C GLU A 26 14.77 5.35 -0.81
N SER A 27 14.97 6.63 -0.48
CA SER A 27 16.30 7.18 -0.15
C SER A 27 16.58 7.21 1.35
N GLN A 28 15.56 7.48 2.16
CA GLN A 28 15.63 7.65 3.61
C GLN A 28 14.37 7.02 4.26
N PRO A 29 14.25 5.68 4.23
CA PRO A 29 13.03 5.01 4.65
C PRO A 29 12.67 5.28 6.12
N ASP A 30 13.64 5.50 7.01
CA ASP A 30 13.37 5.85 8.40
C ASP A 30 12.67 7.21 8.55
N GLN A 31 13.09 8.21 7.76
CA GLN A 31 12.43 9.51 7.75
C GLN A 31 11.05 9.42 7.11
N ALA A 32 10.93 8.70 5.98
CA ALA A 32 9.65 8.48 5.33
C ALA A 32 8.64 7.81 6.25
N LEU A 33 9.06 6.77 6.98
CA LEU A 33 8.25 6.06 7.96
C LEU A 33 7.73 7.02 9.04
N ALA A 34 8.62 7.83 9.64
CA ALA A 34 8.26 8.76 10.70
C ALA A 34 7.29 9.85 10.21
N LEU A 35 7.48 10.37 9.00
CA LEU A 35 6.59 11.36 8.40
C LEU A 35 5.23 10.77 8.03
N ALA A 36 5.21 9.59 7.42
CA ALA A 36 3.97 8.92 7.03
C ALA A 36 3.14 8.48 8.25
N GLN A 37 3.77 7.99 9.32
CA GLN A 37 3.08 7.66 10.59
C GLN A 37 2.41 8.89 11.22
N ARG A 38 3.10 10.04 11.20
CA ARG A 38 2.53 11.30 11.69
C ARG A 38 1.37 11.75 10.81
N ALA A 39 1.55 11.75 9.49
CA ALA A 39 0.50 12.11 8.54
C ALA A 39 -0.73 11.22 8.72
N GLU A 40 -0.55 9.90 8.84
CA GLU A 40 -1.62 8.94 9.08
C GLU A 40 -2.39 9.26 10.37
N ALA A 41 -1.69 9.52 11.48
CA ALA A 41 -2.33 9.85 12.75
C ALA A 41 -3.15 11.15 12.65
N LEU A 42 -2.69 12.12 11.87
CA LEU A 42 -3.43 13.37 11.63
C LEU A 42 -4.64 13.16 10.72
N PHE A 43 -4.53 12.36 9.66
CA PHE A 43 -5.66 12.03 8.80
C PHE A 43 -6.74 11.24 9.54
N ASN A 44 -6.34 10.27 10.38
CA ASN A 44 -7.27 9.55 11.26
C ASN A 44 -8.00 10.50 12.23
N GLN A 45 -7.30 11.50 12.81
CA GLN A 45 -7.94 12.51 13.66
C GLN A 45 -8.90 13.42 12.90
N ALA A 46 -8.62 13.69 11.63
CA ALA A 46 -9.47 14.48 10.75
C ALA A 46 -10.64 13.68 10.14
N GLY A 47 -10.65 12.35 10.29
CA GLY A 47 -11.63 11.46 9.64
C GLY A 47 -11.42 11.30 8.14
N ASP A 48 -10.21 11.55 7.64
CA ASP A 48 -9.84 11.37 6.22
C ASP A 48 -9.24 9.98 5.99
N ASP A 49 -10.11 8.98 5.95
CA ASP A 49 -9.71 7.57 5.80
C ASP A 49 -8.97 7.31 4.48
N VAL A 50 -9.24 8.12 3.45
CA VAL A 50 -8.57 8.00 2.13
C VAL A 50 -7.10 8.37 2.26
N GLN A 51 -6.81 9.54 2.83
CA GLN A 51 -5.43 9.99 3.02
C GLN A 51 -4.70 9.16 4.08
N ALA A 52 -5.39 8.68 5.12
CA ALA A 52 -4.82 7.74 6.09
C ALA A 52 -4.40 6.42 5.41
N GLY A 53 -5.20 5.91 4.47
CA GLY A 53 -4.84 4.74 3.67
C GLY A 53 -3.61 4.96 2.79
N GLU A 54 -3.48 6.12 2.16
CA GLU A 54 -2.29 6.47 1.36
C GLU A 54 -1.04 6.61 2.23
N ALA A 55 -1.15 7.25 3.40
CA ALA A 55 -0.07 7.32 4.39
C ALA A 55 0.41 5.92 4.79
N PHE A 56 -0.53 5.02 5.08
CA PHE A 56 -0.19 3.65 5.43
C PHE A 56 0.53 2.89 4.32
N ARG A 57 0.18 3.10 3.05
CA ARG A 57 0.92 2.50 1.93
C ARG A 57 2.38 2.95 1.91
N ILE A 58 2.65 4.22 2.21
CA ILE A 58 4.03 4.73 2.28
C ILE A 58 4.76 4.12 3.46
N ILE A 59 4.11 3.94 4.62
CA ILE A 59 4.69 3.24 5.78
C ILE A 59 5.13 1.83 5.36
N VAL A 60 4.24 1.06 4.73
CA VAL A 60 4.54 -0.30 4.25
C VAL A 60 5.70 -0.29 3.26
N SER A 61 5.70 0.64 2.30
CA SER A 61 6.79 0.78 1.32
C SER A 61 8.13 1.10 1.98
N ALA A 62 8.15 2.01 2.95
CA ALA A 62 9.36 2.38 3.68
C ALA A 62 9.89 1.19 4.53
N THR A 63 9.00 0.44 5.17
CA THR A 63 9.34 -0.80 5.89
C THR A 63 9.96 -1.85 4.95
N LEU A 64 9.42 -2.02 3.74
CA LEU A 64 10.03 -2.89 2.72
C LEU A 64 11.42 -2.41 2.30
N CYS A 65 11.62 -1.11 2.12
CA CYS A 65 12.93 -0.54 1.79
C CYS A 65 13.96 -0.74 2.91
N ARG A 66 13.52 -0.91 4.17
CA ARG A 66 14.38 -1.32 5.29
C ARG A 66 14.75 -2.82 5.27
N GLY A 67 14.13 -3.61 4.40
CA GLY A 67 14.28 -5.07 4.37
C GLY A 67 13.40 -5.81 5.38
N GLU A 68 12.48 -5.12 6.05
CA GLU A 68 11.61 -5.65 7.10
C GLU A 68 10.32 -6.25 6.51
N GLN A 69 10.49 -7.21 5.60
CA GLN A 69 9.37 -7.75 4.82
C GLN A 69 8.32 -8.44 5.69
N GLU A 70 8.73 -9.17 6.73
CA GLU A 70 7.79 -9.84 7.66
C GLU A 70 6.94 -8.84 8.43
N ASP A 71 7.55 -7.74 8.92
CA ASP A 71 6.84 -6.67 9.62
C ASP A 71 5.81 -6.00 8.70
N ALA A 72 6.19 -5.71 7.45
CA ALA A 72 5.27 -5.16 6.45
C ALA A 72 4.05 -6.07 6.23
N PHE A 73 4.26 -7.39 6.12
CA PHE A 73 3.16 -8.36 6.00
C PHE A 73 2.28 -8.38 7.24
N GLN A 74 2.87 -8.36 8.44
CA GLN A 74 2.12 -8.35 9.69
C GLN A 74 1.24 -7.09 9.79
N MET A 75 1.80 -5.92 9.51
CA MET A 75 1.09 -4.64 9.55
C MET A 75 -0.14 -4.63 8.63
N VAL A 76 0.03 -5.07 7.37
CA VAL A 76 -1.08 -5.10 6.39
C VAL A 76 -2.13 -6.12 6.79
N THR A 77 -1.72 -7.27 7.32
CA THR A 77 -2.64 -8.34 7.77
C THR A 77 -3.49 -7.89 8.95
N GLU A 78 -2.87 -7.22 9.94
CA GLU A 78 -3.58 -6.67 11.10
C GLU A 78 -4.58 -5.58 10.68
N ARG A 79 -4.18 -4.69 9.77
CA ARG A 79 -5.07 -3.64 9.25
C ARG A 79 -6.23 -4.23 8.43
N LEU A 80 -5.99 -5.25 7.61
CA LEU A 80 -7.04 -5.96 6.89
C LEU A 80 -8.02 -6.64 7.86
N ALA A 81 -7.52 -7.28 8.92
CA ALA A 81 -8.36 -7.90 9.94
C ALA A 81 -9.22 -6.86 10.67
N SER A 82 -8.67 -5.68 10.97
CA SER A 82 -9.42 -4.56 11.54
C SER A 82 -10.51 -4.06 10.58
N ALA A 83 -10.17 -3.80 9.32
CA ALA A 83 -11.12 -3.35 8.30
C ALA A 83 -12.27 -4.34 8.05
N ARG A 84 -12.00 -5.66 8.16
CA ARG A 84 -13.04 -6.71 8.13
C ARG A 84 -13.97 -6.64 9.33
N LYS A 85 -13.43 -6.39 10.54
CA LYS A 85 -14.24 -6.27 11.77
C LYS A 85 -15.13 -5.02 11.76
N THR A 86 -14.64 -3.91 11.23
CA THR A 86 -15.40 -2.65 11.15
C THR A 86 -16.36 -2.61 9.96
N GLY A 87 -16.22 -3.53 9.00
CA GLY A 87 -17.02 -3.54 7.77
C GLY A 87 -16.56 -2.51 6.74
N ASP A 88 -15.39 -1.89 6.92
CA ASP A 88 -14.84 -0.92 5.98
C ASP A 88 -14.36 -1.62 4.69
N ARG A 89 -15.26 -1.66 3.69
CA ARG A 89 -15.01 -2.33 2.41
C ARG A 89 -13.90 -1.67 1.60
N ARG A 90 -13.76 -0.33 1.69
CA ARG A 90 -12.73 0.41 0.94
C ARG A 90 -11.35 0.09 1.50
N SER A 91 -11.19 0.15 2.83
CA SER A 91 -9.94 -0.24 3.48
C SER A 91 -9.61 -1.71 3.26
N GLN A 92 -10.61 -2.61 3.27
CA GLN A 92 -10.39 -4.02 2.91
C GLN A 92 -9.79 -4.18 1.51
N ALA A 93 -10.37 -3.51 0.50
CA ALA A 93 -9.90 -3.57 -0.88
C ALA A 93 -8.48 -3.01 -1.01
N MET A 94 -8.21 -1.87 -0.36
CA MET A 94 -6.87 -1.26 -0.33
C MET A 94 -5.84 -2.18 0.30
N MET A 95 -6.15 -2.82 1.44
CA MET A 95 -5.21 -3.75 2.08
C MET A 95 -4.98 -4.99 1.24
N MET A 96 -6.01 -5.54 0.59
CA MET A 96 -5.85 -6.67 -0.34
C MET A 96 -4.93 -6.30 -1.52
N LEU A 97 -5.05 -5.09 -2.08
CA LEU A 97 -4.13 -4.61 -3.10
C LEU A 97 -2.69 -4.51 -2.58
N THR A 98 -2.49 -3.96 -1.37
CA THR A 98 -1.16 -3.89 -0.75
C THR A 98 -0.57 -5.29 -0.49
N VAL A 99 -1.38 -6.26 -0.04
CA VAL A 99 -0.96 -7.67 0.10
C VAL A 99 -0.53 -8.25 -1.25
N ALA A 100 -1.28 -7.98 -2.32
CA ALA A 100 -0.91 -8.43 -3.66
C ALA A 100 0.45 -7.85 -4.08
N GLU A 101 0.68 -6.56 -3.87
CA GLU A 101 1.97 -5.90 -4.15
C GLU A 101 3.13 -6.53 -3.35
N LEU A 102 2.90 -6.87 -2.08
CA LEU A 102 3.88 -7.59 -1.25
C LEU A 102 4.21 -8.99 -1.79
N TYR A 103 3.21 -9.71 -2.31
CA TYR A 103 3.43 -11.02 -2.94
C TYR A 103 4.11 -10.93 -4.31
N VAL A 104 4.00 -9.80 -5.02
CA VAL A 104 4.81 -9.55 -6.23
C VAL A 104 6.28 -9.54 -5.84
N VAL A 105 6.65 -8.83 -4.77
CA VAL A 105 8.04 -8.78 -4.28
C VAL A 105 8.54 -10.16 -3.84
N ARG A 106 7.66 -10.96 -3.23
CA ARG A 106 7.98 -12.33 -2.78
C ARG A 106 8.06 -13.36 -3.91
N GLY A 107 7.49 -13.06 -5.08
CA GLY A 107 7.44 -13.98 -6.21
C GLY A 107 6.37 -15.07 -6.08
N ASP A 108 5.25 -14.78 -5.40
CA ASP A 108 4.12 -15.70 -5.20
C ASP A 108 2.88 -15.29 -6.05
N PRO A 109 2.92 -15.50 -7.37
CA PRO A 109 1.95 -14.97 -8.34
C PRO A 109 0.53 -15.50 -8.17
N GLU A 110 0.35 -16.70 -7.61
CA GLU A 110 -0.98 -17.22 -7.27
C GLU A 110 -1.62 -16.38 -6.15
N LEU A 111 -0.84 -16.02 -5.12
CA LEU A 111 -1.30 -15.18 -4.03
C LEU A 111 -1.48 -13.72 -4.48
N VAL A 112 -0.67 -13.24 -5.42
CA VAL A 112 -0.93 -11.94 -6.09
C VAL A 112 -2.31 -11.97 -6.74
N ARG A 113 -2.60 -12.99 -7.55
CA ARG A 113 -3.86 -13.10 -8.29
C ARG A 113 -5.06 -13.18 -7.36
N GLU A 114 -5.00 -13.99 -6.31
CA GLU A 114 -6.08 -14.13 -5.34
C GLU A 114 -6.42 -12.77 -4.68
N ASN A 115 -5.41 -12.07 -4.17
CA ASN A 115 -5.60 -10.82 -3.46
C ASN A 115 -5.98 -9.66 -4.40
N ALA A 116 -5.37 -9.59 -5.58
CA ALA A 116 -5.68 -8.56 -6.57
C ALA A 116 -7.13 -8.67 -7.09
N ARG A 117 -7.62 -9.89 -7.37
CA ARG A 117 -9.02 -10.10 -7.80
C ARG A 117 -10.02 -9.75 -6.71
N ALA A 118 -9.73 -10.13 -5.47
CA ALA A 118 -10.58 -9.79 -4.33
C ALA A 118 -10.68 -8.26 -4.15
N ALA A 119 -9.54 -7.55 -4.27
CA ALA A 119 -9.50 -6.10 -4.26
C ALA A 119 -10.26 -5.48 -5.44
N GLU A 120 -10.07 -5.99 -6.66
CA GLU A 120 -10.74 -5.51 -7.87
C GLU A 120 -12.26 -5.59 -7.75
N ALA A 121 -12.77 -6.73 -7.28
CA ALA A 121 -14.20 -6.94 -7.09
C ALA A 121 -14.79 -5.89 -6.13
N LEU A 122 -14.11 -5.66 -5.01
CA LEU A 122 -14.54 -4.64 -4.03
C LEU A 122 -14.47 -3.22 -4.61
N PHE A 123 -13.39 -2.86 -5.30
CA PHE A 123 -13.31 -1.52 -5.92
C PHE A 123 -14.35 -1.33 -7.03
N SER A 124 -14.67 -2.38 -7.76
CA SER A 124 -15.73 -2.35 -8.77
C SER A 124 -17.11 -2.12 -8.14
N ASP A 125 -17.42 -2.83 -7.05
CA ASP A 125 -18.64 -2.63 -6.27
C ASP A 125 -18.74 -1.22 -5.68
N LEU A 126 -17.60 -0.62 -5.32
CA LEU A 126 -17.51 0.74 -4.77
C LEU A 126 -17.52 1.85 -5.85
N GLY A 127 -17.49 1.49 -7.14
CA GLY A 127 -17.45 2.46 -8.24
C GLY A 127 -16.10 3.14 -8.42
N GLU A 128 -15.00 2.45 -8.11
CA GLU A 128 -13.62 2.96 -8.16
C GLU A 128 -12.79 2.28 -9.27
N PRO A 129 -13.08 2.57 -10.56
CA PRO A 129 -12.46 1.87 -11.69
C PRO A 129 -10.94 2.12 -11.79
N SER A 130 -10.47 3.26 -11.31
CA SER A 130 -9.03 3.59 -11.28
C SER A 130 -8.25 2.68 -10.33
N LEU A 131 -8.84 2.33 -9.17
CA LEU A 131 -8.22 1.38 -8.23
C LEU A 131 -8.39 -0.06 -8.71
N ALA A 132 -9.53 -0.41 -9.29
CA ALA A 132 -9.71 -1.71 -9.94
C ALA A 132 -8.67 -1.95 -11.06
N ALA A 133 -8.32 -0.92 -11.84
CA ALA A 133 -7.26 -0.99 -12.84
C ALA A 133 -5.87 -1.24 -12.24
N LYS A 134 -5.58 -0.68 -11.05
CA LYS A 134 -4.32 -0.96 -10.34
C LYS A 134 -4.22 -2.43 -9.91
N CYS A 135 -5.32 -3.03 -9.47
CA CYS A 135 -5.36 -4.47 -9.15
C CYS A 135 -4.98 -5.32 -10.36
N LYS A 136 -5.55 -5.01 -11.53
CA LYS A 136 -5.20 -5.69 -12.79
C LYS A 136 -3.73 -5.52 -13.16
N ALA A 137 -3.19 -4.32 -12.96
CA ALA A 137 -1.78 -4.05 -13.22
C ALA A 137 -0.86 -4.94 -12.35
N ALA A 138 -1.19 -5.13 -11.07
CA ALA A 138 -0.45 -6.02 -10.19
C ALA A 138 -0.49 -7.49 -10.66
N GLU A 139 -1.64 -7.98 -11.16
CA GLU A 139 -1.72 -9.33 -11.75
C GLU A 139 -0.85 -9.48 -13.01
N VAL A 140 -0.92 -8.51 -13.92
CA VAL A 140 -0.13 -8.52 -15.15
C VAL A 140 1.36 -8.50 -14.82
N GLN A 141 1.77 -7.69 -13.85
CA GLN A 141 3.16 -7.63 -13.39
C GLN A 141 3.65 -8.99 -12.88
N ALA A 142 2.85 -9.68 -12.06
CA ALA A 142 3.20 -11.02 -11.57
C ALA A 142 3.34 -12.06 -12.69
N GLN A 143 2.48 -12.00 -13.72
CA GLN A 143 2.57 -12.88 -14.89
C GLN A 143 3.83 -12.62 -15.71
N LEU A 144 4.22 -11.36 -15.88
CA LEU A 144 5.46 -11.01 -16.58
C LEU A 144 6.70 -11.53 -15.85
N GLN A 145 6.73 -11.47 -14.52
CA GLN A 145 7.83 -12.04 -13.73
C GLN A 145 7.89 -13.57 -13.80
N GLN A 146 6.73 -14.24 -13.83
CA GLN A 146 6.67 -15.69 -14.11
C GLN A 146 7.17 -16.02 -15.52
N GLY A 147 6.73 -15.28 -16.53
CA GLY A 147 7.12 -15.50 -17.92
C GLY A 147 8.62 -15.29 -18.15
N SER A 148 9.24 -14.33 -17.46
CA SER A 148 10.70 -14.15 -17.50
C SER A 148 11.47 -15.24 -16.76
N ALA A 149 10.92 -15.78 -15.66
CA ALA A 149 11.53 -16.89 -14.92
C ALA A 149 11.35 -18.25 -15.63
N ALA A 150 10.31 -18.39 -16.45
CA ALA A 150 10.00 -19.60 -17.20
C ALA A 150 10.68 -19.71 -18.56
N MET A 151 11.45 -18.69 -19.01
CA MET A 151 12.35 -18.85 -20.15
C MET A 151 13.52 -19.73 -19.73
N PRO A 152 13.61 -21.00 -20.19
CA PRO A 152 14.77 -21.82 -19.88
C PRO A 152 16.00 -21.14 -20.49
N ALA A 153 17.13 -21.20 -19.77
CA ALA A 153 18.45 -20.79 -20.23
C ALA A 153 18.95 -21.70 -21.37
N ALA A 154 18.19 -21.80 -22.46
CA ALA A 154 18.43 -22.65 -23.62
C ALA A 154 19.13 -21.89 -24.76
N LEU A 155 19.87 -20.81 -24.46
CA LEU A 155 20.66 -20.07 -25.44
C LEU A 155 22.13 -19.84 -25.03
N SER A 156 22.68 -20.67 -24.14
CA SER A 156 24.13 -20.67 -23.82
C SER A 156 24.88 -21.88 -24.37
N THR A 157 24.42 -22.46 -25.48
CA THR A 157 25.19 -23.49 -26.19
C THR A 157 25.16 -23.26 -27.69
N PHE A 158 25.98 -22.32 -28.16
CA PHE A 158 26.67 -22.39 -29.44
C PHE A 158 27.99 -21.62 -29.34
#